data_AF-A0A7C2FQH6-F1
#
_entry.id   AF-A0A7C2FQH6-F1
#
_cell.length_a   1.000
_cell.length_b   1.000
_cell.length_c   1.000
_cell.angle_alpha   90.00
_cell.angle_beta   90.00
_cell.angle_gamma   90.00
#
_symmetry.space_group_name_H-M   'P 1'
#
loop_
_entity.id
_entity.type
_entity.pdbx_description
1 polymer ?
#
loop_
_entity_poly.entity_id
_entity_poly.type
_entity_poly.pdbx_seq_one_letter_code
_entity_poly.pdbx_strand_id
1 'polypeptide(L)'
;KRGRIVLVGVTGLELRRSDFYEKELTFQVSCSYGPGRYDPLYEAKGQDYPFGFVRWTAQRNFEAVLDMLADRRLDVRPLISHRFPIADAENAYAVVLGSEPSLGVLLEYPGADSDRPQRTVVLRSASVGRSDRSVVSVIGAGEYATRVLVPAFKAAGARLRIVAARSGTSSLHAARKFGFEAATTDPEEALHDPETTAVVIATRHDSHARYVLAALRAGKHVFVEKPLCLTHEELDEIERLYASLLAAPSGPPLLMVGFNRRFAPHVEKMKRLLEGVPGPRALLMTVNAGAVPADHWVSDPEVGGGRILGEACHFIDLLRHLAGARIERRSRFALEAPSGDAASLQLVFADGSIGTVHYLTNGSRRFPKERLEVFAGGRVLQLDNFRRLRGYGWPGFSRMRLWRQDKGQRSCVRAFLTAVARGGPPPVPVEELFEVSRVALELAGRGRGRPEG
;
A
#
# COMPACT_ATOMS: atom_id res chain seq x y z
N LYS A 1 -49.09 -24.88 20.77
CA LYS A 1 -48.13 -23.96 21.43
C LYS A 1 -47.23 -23.36 20.34
N ARG A 2 -47.35 -22.05 20.07
CA ARG A 2 -46.58 -21.32 19.05
C ARG A 2 -45.10 -21.35 19.40
N GLY A 3 -44.31 -22.14 18.69
CA GLY A 3 -42.86 -22.19 18.85
C GLY A 3 -42.17 -21.23 17.89
N ARG A 4 -41.01 -20.73 18.28
CA ARG A 4 -40.12 -19.97 17.39
C ARG A 4 -38.86 -20.79 17.15
N ILE A 5 -38.55 -21.04 15.90
CA ILE A 5 -37.30 -21.64 15.44
C ILE A 5 -36.41 -20.51 14.96
N VAL A 6 -35.23 -20.39 15.55
CA VAL A 6 -34.21 -19.42 15.13
C VAL A 6 -33.05 -20.19 14.53
N LEU A 7 -32.80 -20.00 13.23
CA LEU A 7 -31.59 -20.49 12.60
C LEU A 7 -30.44 -19.55 12.91
N VAL A 8 -29.37 -20.11 13.47
CA VAL A 8 -28.11 -19.42 13.76
C VAL A 8 -26.99 -20.10 12.97
N GLY A 9 -26.41 -19.40 12.00
CA GLY A 9 -25.34 -19.92 11.13
C GLY A 9 -25.84 -20.56 9.82
N VAL A 10 -25.00 -21.40 9.20
CA VAL A 10 -25.29 -22.05 7.91
C VAL A 10 -25.60 -23.53 8.15
N THR A 11 -26.86 -23.92 7.95
CA THR A 11 -27.30 -25.33 7.94
C THR A 11 -28.23 -25.56 6.76
N GLY A 12 -28.41 -26.83 6.36
CA GLY A 12 -29.38 -27.20 5.32
C GLY A 12 -30.82 -26.90 5.77
N LEU A 13 -31.60 -26.29 4.89
CA LEU A 13 -32.99 -25.89 5.15
C LEU A 13 -33.99 -26.89 4.56
N GLU A 14 -34.00 -28.11 5.08
CA GLU A 14 -35.02 -29.11 4.73
C GLU A 14 -36.21 -29.04 5.70
N LEU A 15 -36.98 -27.95 5.63
CA LEU A 15 -38.11 -27.70 6.52
C LEU A 15 -39.42 -28.29 5.95
N ARG A 16 -40.16 -29.07 6.75
CA ARG A 16 -41.46 -29.64 6.35
C ARG A 16 -42.62 -28.71 6.69
N ARG A 17 -43.44 -28.36 5.71
CA ARG A 17 -44.59 -27.45 5.88
C ARG A 17 -45.58 -27.92 6.96
N SER A 18 -45.84 -29.24 7.05
CA SER A 18 -46.76 -29.84 8.04
C SER A 18 -46.39 -29.44 9.47
N ASP A 19 -45.10 -29.55 9.80
CA ASP A 19 -44.58 -29.36 11.15
C ASP A 19 -44.71 -27.90 11.61
N PHE A 20 -44.60 -26.96 10.66
CA PHE A 20 -44.78 -25.53 10.91
C PHE A 20 -46.27 -25.14 10.98
N TYR A 21 -47.11 -25.73 10.13
CA TYR A 21 -48.52 -25.37 10.04
C TYR A 21 -49.33 -25.88 11.26
N GLU A 22 -49.17 -27.15 11.64
CA GLU A 22 -49.92 -27.77 12.74
C GLU A 22 -49.65 -27.12 14.10
N LYS A 23 -48.44 -26.60 14.29
CA LYS A 23 -47.99 -25.99 15.55
C LYS A 23 -47.90 -24.47 15.51
N GLU A 24 -48.29 -23.85 14.38
CA GLU A 24 -48.13 -22.41 14.11
C GLU A 24 -46.71 -21.91 14.46
N LEU A 25 -45.68 -22.61 13.94
CA LEU A 25 -44.28 -22.26 14.22
C LEU A 25 -43.84 -21.05 13.41
N THR A 26 -43.01 -20.19 14.01
CA THR A 26 -42.35 -19.07 13.33
C THR A 26 -40.89 -19.43 13.05
N PHE A 27 -40.40 -19.12 11.85
CA PHE A 27 -39.01 -19.31 11.47
C PHE A 27 -38.32 -17.96 11.33
N GLN A 28 -37.16 -17.79 11.96
CA GLN A 28 -36.34 -16.60 11.87
C GLN A 28 -34.88 -16.98 11.61
N VAL A 29 -34.23 -16.29 10.68
CA VAL A 29 -32.77 -16.41 10.51
C VAL A 29 -32.11 -15.29 11.30
N SER A 30 -31.07 -15.63 12.06
CA SER A 30 -30.29 -14.68 12.85
C SER A 30 -28.82 -14.73 12.45
N CYS A 31 -28.19 -13.57 12.29
CA CYS A 31 -26.75 -13.47 12.12
C CYS A 31 -26.08 -13.95 13.41
N SER A 32 -25.28 -15.01 13.33
CA SER A 32 -24.76 -15.73 14.50
C SER A 32 -23.93 -14.90 15.46
N TYR A 33 -23.26 -13.88 14.93
CA TYR A 33 -22.44 -12.95 15.72
C TYR A 33 -23.23 -11.69 16.11
N GLY A 34 -24.38 -11.44 15.48
CA GLY A 34 -25.13 -10.19 15.58
C GLY A 34 -24.72 -9.14 14.54
N PRO A 35 -25.40 -7.97 14.56
CA PRO A 35 -25.08 -6.80 13.75
C PRO A 35 -23.61 -6.39 13.86
N GLY A 36 -23.04 -5.92 12.75
CA GLY A 36 -21.62 -5.59 12.60
C GLY A 36 -20.79 -6.66 11.94
N ARG A 37 -21.17 -7.93 12.06
CA ARG A 37 -20.53 -8.98 11.24
C ARG A 37 -20.85 -8.74 9.77
N TYR A 38 -19.81 -8.75 8.93
CA TYR A 38 -19.88 -8.44 7.49
C TYR A 38 -20.17 -6.97 7.15
N ASP A 39 -20.15 -6.06 8.13
CA ASP A 39 -20.17 -4.62 7.89
C ASP A 39 -18.72 -4.09 7.96
N PRO A 40 -18.13 -3.62 6.84
CA PRO A 40 -16.77 -3.10 6.84
C PRO A 40 -16.56 -1.85 7.70
N LEU A 41 -17.58 -0.99 7.87
CA LEU A 41 -17.48 0.19 8.74
C LEU A 41 -17.29 -0.24 10.19
N TYR A 42 -17.99 -1.30 10.58
CA TYR A 42 -17.87 -1.90 11.88
C TYR A 42 -16.55 -2.68 12.03
N GLU A 43 -16.32 -3.71 11.20
CA GLU A 43 -15.21 -4.66 11.38
C GLU A 43 -13.84 -4.06 11.10
N ALA A 44 -13.73 -3.18 10.09
CA ALA A 44 -12.45 -2.64 9.65
C ALA A 44 -12.20 -1.22 10.15
N LYS A 45 -13.26 -0.40 10.27
CA LYS A 45 -13.12 1.01 10.72
C LYS A 45 -13.44 1.22 12.20
N GLY A 46 -13.88 0.19 12.92
CA GLY A 46 -14.17 0.27 14.35
C GLY A 46 -15.32 1.21 14.70
N GLN A 47 -16.18 1.53 13.73
CA GLN A 47 -17.35 2.36 13.96
C GLN A 47 -18.47 1.50 14.55
N ASP A 48 -18.60 1.53 15.87
CA ASP A 48 -19.65 0.80 16.57
C ASP A 48 -21.04 1.41 16.29
N TYR A 49 -22.09 0.59 16.39
CA TYR A 49 -23.46 1.07 16.17
C TYR A 49 -23.93 1.88 17.38
N PRO A 50 -24.72 2.95 17.15
CA PRO A 50 -25.33 3.70 18.24
C PRO A 50 -26.12 2.79 19.18
N PHE A 51 -25.79 2.84 20.46
CA PHE A 51 -26.34 1.93 21.47
C PHE A 51 -27.88 1.92 21.51
N GLY A 52 -28.52 3.08 21.30
CA GLY A 52 -29.97 3.23 21.31
C GLY A 52 -30.69 2.53 20.14
N PHE A 53 -29.99 2.27 19.04
CA PHE A 53 -30.55 1.62 17.84
C PHE A 53 -30.17 0.14 17.77
N VAL A 54 -28.93 -0.18 18.13
CA VAL A 54 -28.41 -1.55 18.13
C VAL A 54 -27.77 -1.80 19.49
N ARG A 55 -28.51 -2.49 20.36
CA ARG A 55 -28.06 -2.80 21.71
C ARG A 55 -26.95 -3.86 21.73
N TRP A 56 -27.08 -4.88 20.89
CA TRP A 56 -26.17 -6.03 20.82
C TRP A 56 -25.47 -6.09 19.46
N THR A 57 -24.22 -5.68 19.43
CA THR A 57 -23.32 -5.80 18.27
C THR A 57 -22.42 -7.02 18.43
N ALA A 58 -21.72 -7.41 17.37
CA ALA A 58 -20.82 -8.57 17.42
C ALA A 58 -19.78 -8.47 18.54
N GLN A 59 -19.14 -7.32 18.70
CA GLN A 59 -18.20 -7.04 19.78
C GLN A 59 -18.87 -7.15 21.15
N ARG A 60 -20.00 -6.48 21.39
CA ARG A 60 -20.68 -6.52 22.71
C ARG A 60 -21.19 -7.91 23.07
N ASN A 61 -21.61 -8.70 22.08
CA ASN A 61 -21.93 -10.12 22.28
C ASN A 61 -20.68 -10.90 22.71
N PHE A 62 -19.53 -10.70 22.05
CA PHE A 62 -18.26 -11.32 22.43
C PHE A 62 -17.78 -10.88 23.81
N GLU A 63 -17.81 -9.58 24.11
CA GLU A 63 -17.47 -9.01 25.42
C GLU A 63 -18.32 -9.65 26.51
N ALA A 64 -19.65 -9.73 26.34
CA ALA A 64 -20.51 -10.37 27.33
C ALA A 64 -20.18 -11.86 27.55
N VAL A 65 -19.82 -12.60 26.49
CA VAL A 65 -19.36 -13.99 26.62
C VAL A 65 -18.04 -14.07 27.38
N LEU A 66 -17.08 -13.19 27.06
CA LEU A 66 -15.79 -13.10 27.76
C LEU A 66 -15.97 -12.73 29.24
N ASP A 67 -16.85 -11.78 29.55
CA ASP A 67 -17.19 -11.39 30.91
C ASP A 67 -17.82 -12.56 31.67
N MET A 68 -18.77 -13.28 31.05
CA MET A 68 -19.36 -14.47 31.67
C MET A 68 -18.34 -15.60 31.90
N LEU A 69 -17.35 -15.76 31.02
CA LEU A 69 -16.24 -16.71 31.21
C LEU A 69 -15.34 -16.26 32.37
N ALA A 70 -14.97 -14.97 32.43
CA ALA A 70 -14.14 -14.39 33.47
C ALA A 70 -14.81 -14.51 34.85
N ASP A 71 -16.11 -14.22 34.92
CA ASP A 71 -16.95 -14.33 36.12
C ASP A 71 -17.33 -15.79 36.43
N ARG A 72 -16.91 -16.76 35.61
CA ARG A 72 -17.26 -18.19 35.72
C ARG A 72 -18.76 -18.49 35.69
N ARG A 73 -19.56 -17.57 35.14
CA ARG A 73 -21.00 -17.73 34.90
C ARG A 73 -21.29 -18.60 33.68
N LEU A 74 -20.32 -18.72 32.77
CA LEU A 74 -20.35 -19.64 31.65
C LEU A 74 -19.25 -20.70 31.84
N ASP A 75 -19.64 -21.95 32.08
CA ASP A 75 -18.70 -23.08 32.14
C ASP A 75 -18.65 -23.80 30.79
N VAL A 76 -17.55 -23.63 30.07
CA VAL A 76 -17.32 -24.26 28.77
C VAL A 76 -16.55 -25.57 28.87
N ARG A 77 -16.08 -25.97 30.06
CA ARG A 77 -15.32 -27.23 30.23
C ARG A 77 -16.07 -28.46 29.73
N PRO A 78 -17.41 -28.59 29.94
CA PRO A 78 -18.17 -29.71 29.40
C PRO A 78 -18.21 -29.78 27.87
N LEU A 79 -17.92 -28.68 27.17
CA LEU A 79 -17.83 -28.67 25.70
C LEU A 79 -16.53 -29.31 25.20
N ILE A 80 -15.50 -29.41 26.03
CA ILE A 80 -14.22 -30.03 25.68
C ILE A 80 -14.36 -31.54 25.82
N SER A 81 -14.77 -32.19 24.73
CA SER A 81 -14.92 -33.65 24.66
C SER A 81 -13.57 -34.39 24.52
N HIS A 82 -12.59 -33.79 23.84
CA HIS A 82 -11.31 -34.44 23.54
C HIS A 82 -10.15 -33.45 23.59
N ARG A 83 -8.96 -33.97 23.94
CA ARG A 83 -7.68 -33.25 23.91
C ARG A 83 -6.65 -34.12 23.23
N PHE A 84 -5.93 -33.55 22.28
CA PHE A 84 -4.84 -34.22 21.58
C PHE A 84 -3.60 -33.32 21.61
N PRO A 85 -2.40 -33.85 21.84
CA PRO A 85 -1.18 -33.15 21.49
C PRO A 85 -1.21 -32.74 20.01
N ILE A 86 -0.65 -31.59 19.64
CA ILE A 86 -0.58 -31.15 18.25
C ILE A 86 0.13 -32.16 17.33
N ALA A 87 1.05 -32.95 17.89
CA ALA A 87 1.71 -34.05 17.18
C ALA A 87 0.73 -35.14 16.70
N ASP A 88 -0.41 -35.29 17.38
CA ASP A 88 -1.46 -36.26 17.09
C ASP A 88 -2.66 -35.61 16.40
N ALA A 89 -2.46 -34.48 15.71
CA ALA A 89 -3.54 -33.75 15.05
C ALA A 89 -4.33 -34.62 14.06
N GLU A 90 -3.69 -35.59 13.40
CA GLU A 90 -4.37 -36.53 12.49
C GLU A 90 -5.45 -37.34 13.22
N ASN A 91 -5.20 -37.80 14.45
CA ASN A 91 -6.18 -38.51 15.26
C ASN A 91 -7.33 -37.59 15.69
N ALA A 92 -7.02 -36.32 16.02
CA ALA A 92 -8.04 -35.32 16.31
C ALA A 92 -8.99 -35.12 15.12
N TYR A 93 -8.45 -35.04 13.89
CA TYR A 93 -9.26 -34.95 12.68
C TYR A 93 -10.06 -36.23 12.40
N ALA A 94 -9.51 -37.41 12.69
CA ALA A 94 -10.25 -38.67 12.56
C ALA A 94 -11.49 -38.72 13.48
N VAL A 95 -11.38 -38.20 14.71
CA VAL A 95 -12.54 -38.07 15.63
C VAL A 95 -13.57 -37.07 15.12
N VAL A 96 -13.13 -35.91 14.60
CA VAL A 96 -14.05 -34.88 14.06
C VAL A 96 -14.78 -35.35 12.80
N LEU A 97 -14.12 -36.12 11.94
CA LEU A 97 -14.68 -36.62 10.68
C LEU A 97 -15.38 -37.98 10.82
N GLY A 98 -15.16 -38.67 11.94
CA GLY A 98 -15.69 -39.98 12.24
C GLY A 98 -17.12 -39.96 12.79
N SER A 99 -17.59 -41.13 13.20
CA SER A 99 -18.90 -41.31 13.83
C SER A 99 -18.87 -41.13 15.36
N GLU A 100 -17.69 -40.88 15.93
CA GLU A 100 -17.54 -40.65 17.37
C GLU A 100 -18.15 -39.29 17.76
N PRO A 101 -19.03 -39.24 18.79
CA PRO A 101 -19.60 -37.98 19.23
C PRO A 101 -18.52 -37.03 19.76
N SER A 102 -18.36 -35.88 19.11
CA SER A 102 -17.44 -34.83 19.56
C SER A 102 -18.15 -33.47 19.59
N LEU A 103 -17.97 -32.73 20.68
CA LEU A 103 -18.52 -31.38 20.89
C LEU A 103 -17.44 -30.31 20.71
N GLY A 104 -16.26 -30.56 21.27
CA GLY A 104 -15.10 -29.69 21.22
C GLY A 104 -13.82 -30.51 21.33
N VAL A 105 -12.91 -30.29 20.40
CA VAL A 105 -11.62 -30.98 20.32
C VAL A 105 -10.52 -29.94 20.43
N LEU A 106 -9.67 -30.07 21.45
CA LEU A 106 -8.58 -29.14 21.70
C LEU A 106 -7.25 -29.75 21.21
N LEU A 107 -6.47 -28.95 20.48
CA LEU A 107 -5.08 -29.28 20.15
C LEU A 107 -4.15 -28.59 21.14
N GLU A 108 -3.36 -29.39 21.86
CA GLU A 108 -2.42 -28.93 22.87
C GLU A 108 -1.03 -28.75 22.26
N TYR A 109 -0.49 -27.54 22.38
CA TYR A 109 0.85 -27.21 21.89
C TYR A 109 1.83 -27.28 23.06
N PRO A 110 2.85 -28.15 23.03
CA PRO A 110 3.86 -28.21 24.07
C PRO A 110 4.52 -26.83 24.26
N GLY A 111 4.56 -26.32 25.50
CA GLY A 111 5.19 -25.03 25.84
C GLY A 111 4.30 -23.79 25.74
N ALA A 112 2.98 -23.94 25.55
CA ALA A 112 2.05 -22.80 25.45
C ALA A 112 1.84 -22.00 26.76
N ASP A 113 2.34 -22.47 27.90
CA ASP A 113 1.97 -21.95 29.22
C ASP A 113 2.78 -20.74 29.74
N SER A 114 3.72 -20.13 28.99
CA SER A 114 4.51 -19.03 29.58
C SER A 114 5.14 -17.94 28.71
N ASP A 115 5.17 -18.04 27.38
CA ASP A 115 5.82 -16.99 26.57
C ASP A 115 4.83 -16.04 25.90
N ARG A 116 5.08 -14.73 26.03
CA ARG A 116 4.43 -13.71 25.20
C ARG A 116 4.54 -14.13 23.73
N PRO A 117 3.48 -13.99 22.91
CA PRO A 117 3.53 -14.39 21.51
C PRO A 117 4.70 -13.69 20.82
N GLN A 118 5.72 -14.45 20.40
CA GLN A 118 6.86 -13.92 19.68
C GLN A 118 6.39 -13.42 18.32
N ARG A 119 6.48 -12.10 18.11
CA ARG A 119 6.07 -11.45 16.86
C ARG A 119 7.15 -11.51 15.77
N THR A 120 8.37 -11.86 16.16
CA THR A 120 9.57 -11.85 15.32
C THR A 120 10.18 -13.25 15.26
N VAL A 121 10.51 -13.70 14.04
CA VAL A 121 11.22 -14.95 13.76
C VAL A 121 12.56 -14.62 13.13
N VAL A 122 13.64 -14.99 13.80
CA VAL A 122 15.01 -14.89 13.28
C VAL A 122 15.29 -16.10 12.40
N LEU A 123 15.64 -15.87 11.14
CA LEU A 123 15.89 -16.90 10.13
C LEU A 123 17.38 -17.16 9.92
N ARG A 124 18.20 -16.13 10.10
CA ARG A 124 19.65 -16.21 9.98
C ARG A 124 20.25 -15.33 11.07
N SER A 125 21.22 -15.87 11.80
CA SER A 125 22.04 -15.07 12.70
C SER A 125 22.76 -14.00 11.89
N ALA A 126 22.70 -12.75 12.34
CA ALA A 126 23.39 -11.65 11.70
C ALA A 126 24.86 -12.04 11.47
N SER A 127 25.32 -12.00 10.22
CA SER A 127 26.76 -12.10 9.98
C SER A 127 27.39 -10.82 10.49
N VAL A 128 28.08 -10.90 11.63
CA VAL A 128 28.83 -9.78 12.22
C VAL A 128 30.00 -9.47 11.30
N GLY A 129 29.73 -8.64 10.30
CA GLY A 129 30.71 -8.12 9.37
C GLY A 129 30.21 -6.77 8.91
N ARG A 130 30.94 -5.70 9.26
CA ARG A 130 30.75 -4.37 8.65
C ARG A 130 30.95 -4.55 7.14
N SER A 131 29.85 -4.67 6.41
CA SER A 131 29.88 -4.60 4.96
C SER A 131 29.54 -3.16 4.58
N ASP A 132 30.26 -2.59 3.62
CA ASP A 132 29.94 -1.29 2.98
C ASP A 132 28.56 -1.25 2.28
N ARG A 133 27.71 -2.27 2.48
CA ARG A 133 26.38 -2.38 1.89
C ARG A 133 25.35 -1.76 2.81
N SER A 134 24.47 -0.94 2.25
CA SER A 134 23.30 -0.42 2.94
C SER A 134 22.44 -1.56 3.50
N VAL A 135 22.14 -1.49 4.78
CA VAL A 135 21.29 -2.44 5.50
C VAL A 135 19.85 -1.94 5.47
N VAL A 136 18.96 -2.74 4.88
CA VAL A 136 17.60 -2.32 4.54
C VAL A 136 16.59 -3.21 5.24
N SER A 137 15.65 -2.57 5.94
CA SER A 137 14.44 -3.22 6.45
C SER A 137 13.22 -2.77 5.65
N VAL A 138 12.25 -3.65 5.48
CA VAL A 138 11.06 -3.42 4.65
C VAL A 138 9.80 -3.54 5.50
N ILE A 139 8.99 -2.49 5.51
CA ILE A 139 7.66 -2.49 6.11
C ILE A 139 6.65 -2.63 4.96
N GLY A 140 5.93 -3.75 4.93
CA GLY A 140 5.01 -4.13 3.86
C GLY A 140 5.57 -5.23 2.96
N ALA A 141 4.95 -6.41 3.02
CA ALA A 141 5.25 -7.56 2.16
C ALA A 141 4.17 -7.80 1.09
N GLY A 142 3.61 -6.71 0.54
CA GLY A 142 2.58 -6.79 -0.49
C GLY A 142 3.10 -7.30 -1.85
N GLU A 143 2.17 -7.48 -2.78
CA GLU A 143 2.47 -7.99 -4.13
C GLU A 143 3.51 -7.13 -4.88
N TYR A 144 3.34 -5.80 -4.84
CA TYR A 144 4.29 -4.89 -5.49
C TYR A 144 5.67 -4.92 -4.82
N ALA A 145 5.71 -4.93 -3.48
CA ALA A 145 6.95 -5.02 -2.72
C ALA A 145 7.73 -6.28 -3.09
N THR A 146 7.08 -7.46 -3.05
CA THR A 146 7.73 -8.74 -3.28
C THR A 146 8.06 -9.01 -4.75
N ARG A 147 7.29 -8.49 -5.71
CA ARG A 147 7.55 -8.70 -7.15
C ARG A 147 8.52 -7.70 -7.77
N VAL A 148 8.60 -6.49 -7.22
CA VAL A 148 9.31 -5.38 -7.86
C VAL A 148 10.40 -4.81 -6.97
N LEU A 149 10.03 -4.29 -5.79
CA LEU A 149 10.96 -3.51 -4.96
C LEU A 149 12.01 -4.38 -4.27
N VAL A 150 11.61 -5.40 -3.53
CA VAL A 150 12.55 -6.27 -2.81
C VAL A 150 13.58 -6.91 -3.76
N PRO A 151 13.19 -7.45 -4.95
CA PRO A 151 14.15 -7.88 -5.94
C PRO A 151 15.08 -6.76 -6.43
N ALA A 152 14.60 -5.52 -6.58
CA ALA A 152 15.43 -4.38 -6.99
C ALA A 152 16.44 -3.98 -5.92
N PHE A 153 16.05 -3.93 -4.64
CA PHE A 153 16.95 -3.67 -3.51
C PHE A 153 18.02 -4.75 -3.39
N LYS A 154 17.63 -6.02 -3.48
CA LYS A 154 18.57 -7.15 -3.48
C LYS A 154 19.55 -7.07 -4.66
N ALA A 155 19.06 -6.79 -5.86
CA ALA A 155 19.90 -6.67 -7.06
C ALA A 155 20.84 -5.46 -7.01
N ALA A 156 20.47 -4.39 -6.30
CA ALA A 156 21.31 -3.23 -6.05
C ALA A 156 22.32 -3.45 -4.89
N GLY A 157 22.34 -4.64 -4.29
CA GLY A 157 23.35 -5.04 -3.31
C GLY A 157 22.97 -4.78 -1.84
N ALA A 158 21.71 -4.44 -1.54
CA ALA A 158 21.28 -4.23 -0.16
C ALA A 158 21.40 -5.52 0.69
N ARG A 159 21.83 -5.37 1.95
CA ARG A 159 21.67 -6.40 2.98
C ARG A 159 20.24 -6.33 3.52
N LEU A 160 19.45 -7.36 3.32
CA LEU A 160 18.05 -7.40 3.71
C LEU A 160 17.93 -7.86 5.17
N ARG A 161 17.54 -6.95 6.07
CA ARG A 161 17.59 -7.13 7.52
C ARG A 161 16.27 -7.67 8.07
N ILE A 162 15.26 -6.81 8.22
CA ILE A 162 13.93 -7.20 8.73
C ILE A 162 12.88 -6.98 7.64
N VAL A 163 11.92 -7.91 7.53
CA VAL A 163 10.66 -7.66 6.81
C VAL A 163 9.48 -7.73 7.78
N ALA A 164 8.73 -6.63 7.87
CA ALA A 164 7.54 -6.49 8.68
C ALA A 164 6.27 -6.54 7.82
N ALA A 165 5.27 -7.32 8.22
CA ALA A 165 3.97 -7.34 7.55
C ALA A 165 2.84 -7.66 8.54
N ARG A 166 1.61 -7.25 8.24
CA ARG A 166 0.44 -7.50 9.10
C ARG A 166 0.19 -8.99 9.37
N SER A 167 0.53 -9.86 8.41
CA SER A 167 0.45 -11.31 8.56
C SER A 167 1.85 -11.92 8.68
N GLY A 168 2.05 -12.75 9.70
CA GLY A 168 3.31 -13.49 9.90
C GLY A 168 3.64 -14.43 8.74
N THR A 169 2.63 -14.98 8.06
CA THR A 169 2.87 -15.86 6.90
C THR A 169 3.46 -15.09 5.72
N SER A 170 3.02 -13.85 5.49
CA SER A 170 3.50 -13.01 4.39
C SER A 170 4.93 -12.54 4.62
N SER A 171 5.26 -12.06 5.84
CA SER A 171 6.62 -11.64 6.18
C SER A 171 7.57 -12.84 6.17
N LEU A 172 7.19 -13.99 6.74
CA LEU A 172 8.01 -15.20 6.73
C LEU A 172 8.27 -15.74 5.31
N HIS A 173 7.26 -15.74 4.44
CA HIS A 173 7.42 -16.13 3.05
C HIS A 173 8.40 -15.21 2.31
N ALA A 174 8.21 -13.88 2.43
CA ALA A 174 9.11 -12.91 1.82
C ALA A 174 10.53 -13.06 2.36
N ALA A 175 10.67 -13.26 3.67
CA ALA A 175 11.96 -13.41 4.32
C ALA A 175 12.74 -14.61 3.79
N ARG A 176 12.11 -15.79 3.74
CA ARG A 176 12.73 -17.01 3.18
C ARG A 176 13.06 -16.86 1.69
N LYS A 177 12.15 -16.30 0.90
CA LYS A 177 12.31 -16.16 -0.56
C LYS A 177 13.45 -15.20 -0.94
N PHE A 178 13.54 -14.08 -0.25
CA PHE A 178 14.50 -13.02 -0.61
C PHE A 178 15.77 -13.05 0.24
N GLY A 179 15.77 -13.78 1.35
CA GLY A 179 16.90 -13.93 2.26
C GLY A 179 17.00 -12.78 3.26
N PHE A 180 15.88 -12.34 3.84
CA PHE A 180 15.91 -11.47 5.02
C PHE A 180 16.41 -12.26 6.23
N GLU A 181 17.05 -11.57 7.17
CA GLU A 181 17.57 -12.16 8.39
C GLU A 181 16.48 -12.40 9.43
N ALA A 182 15.45 -11.56 9.46
CA ALA A 182 14.30 -11.69 10.35
C ALA A 182 12.98 -11.32 9.65
N ALA A 183 11.89 -11.96 10.09
CA ALA A 183 10.52 -11.66 9.72
C ALA A 183 9.73 -11.27 10.96
N THR A 184 8.88 -10.25 10.87
CA THR A 184 8.07 -9.82 12.02
C THR A 184 6.65 -9.39 11.63
N THR A 185 5.76 -9.38 12.61
CA THR A 185 4.45 -8.72 12.53
C THR A 185 4.40 -7.38 13.24
N ASP A 186 5.54 -6.93 13.80
CA ASP A 186 5.69 -5.64 14.45
C ASP A 186 6.61 -4.73 13.62
N PRO A 187 6.09 -3.67 12.99
CA PRO A 187 6.91 -2.74 12.21
C PRO A 187 7.92 -1.96 13.07
N GLU A 188 7.68 -1.82 14.38
CA GLU A 188 8.59 -1.07 15.27
C GLU A 188 9.96 -1.72 15.37
N GLU A 189 10.03 -3.05 15.25
CA GLU A 189 11.30 -3.81 15.18
C GLU A 189 12.17 -3.34 14.01
N ALA A 190 11.57 -3.05 12.85
CA ALA A 190 12.31 -2.55 11.69
C ALA A 190 12.73 -1.08 11.84
N LEU A 191 11.94 -0.28 12.55
CA LEU A 191 12.19 1.16 12.76
C LEU A 191 13.31 1.39 13.78
N HIS A 192 13.34 0.57 14.84
CA HIS A 192 14.27 0.72 15.96
C HIS A 192 15.47 -0.23 15.93
N ASP A 193 15.56 -1.16 14.97
CA ASP A 193 16.74 -2.01 14.81
C ASP A 193 18.01 -1.17 14.54
N PRO A 194 19.06 -1.31 15.36
CA PRO A 194 20.25 -0.48 15.26
C PRO A 194 21.09 -0.77 14.01
N GLU A 195 20.98 -1.95 13.43
CA GLU A 195 21.70 -2.31 12.19
C GLU A 195 21.03 -1.72 10.93
N THR A 196 19.73 -1.46 10.97
CA THR A 196 18.98 -0.92 9.85
C THR A 196 19.44 0.50 9.53
N THR A 197 19.94 0.73 8.31
CA THR A 197 20.34 2.06 7.82
C THR A 197 19.21 2.77 7.07
N ALA A 198 18.35 2.00 6.40
CA ALA A 198 17.25 2.52 5.62
C ALA A 198 15.99 1.65 5.76
N VAL A 199 14.82 2.29 5.76
CA VAL A 199 13.51 1.65 5.82
C VAL A 199 12.80 1.85 4.48
N VAL A 200 12.30 0.75 3.92
CA VAL A 200 11.47 0.75 2.71
C VAL A 200 10.02 0.55 3.11
N ILE A 201 9.19 1.53 2.83
CA ILE A 201 7.76 1.54 3.15
C ILE A 201 6.98 1.21 1.89
N ALA A 202 6.38 0.02 1.85
CA ALA A 202 5.59 -0.48 0.73
C ALA A 202 4.26 -1.08 1.23
N THR A 203 3.62 -0.36 2.14
CA THR A 203 2.32 -0.68 2.74
C THR A 203 1.17 -0.11 1.91
N ARG A 204 -0.04 -0.06 2.47
CA ARG A 204 -1.16 0.70 1.90
C ARG A 204 -0.96 2.19 2.21
N HIS A 205 -1.54 3.04 1.36
CA HIS A 205 -1.22 4.46 1.31
C HIS A 205 -1.51 5.20 2.63
N ASP A 206 -2.57 4.81 3.34
CA ASP A 206 -2.99 5.34 4.65
C ASP A 206 -1.93 5.26 5.74
N SER A 207 -1.03 4.29 5.63
CA SER A 207 0.01 4.09 6.63
C SER A 207 1.35 4.72 6.27
N HIS A 208 1.49 5.29 5.07
CA HIS A 208 2.77 5.82 4.59
C HIS A 208 3.28 6.96 5.47
N ALA A 209 2.45 7.98 5.72
CA ALA A 209 2.86 9.14 6.51
C ALA A 209 3.35 8.76 7.90
N ARG A 210 2.59 7.90 8.61
CA ARG A 210 2.95 7.36 9.92
C ARG A 210 4.35 6.73 9.91
N TYR A 211 4.62 5.83 8.98
CA TYR A 211 5.90 5.11 8.93
C TYR A 211 7.05 6.02 8.45
N VAL A 212 6.79 6.97 7.55
CA VAL A 212 7.78 7.96 7.12
C VAL A 212 8.22 8.80 8.31
N LEU A 213 7.27 9.36 9.06
CA LEU A 213 7.53 10.15 10.26
C LEU A 213 8.31 9.35 11.32
N ALA A 214 7.89 8.12 11.59
CA ALA A 214 8.56 7.25 12.56
C ALA A 214 10.01 6.93 12.14
N ALA A 215 10.24 6.58 10.87
CA ALA A 215 11.57 6.27 10.36
C ALA A 215 12.51 7.50 10.36
N LEU A 216 12.00 8.67 9.98
CA LEU A 216 12.76 9.93 10.03
C LEU A 216 13.14 10.30 11.47
N ARG A 217 12.21 10.16 12.43
CA ARG A 217 12.48 10.38 13.87
C ARG A 217 13.53 9.41 14.41
N ALA A 218 13.55 8.17 13.92
CA ALA A 218 14.55 7.17 14.25
C ALA A 218 15.91 7.37 13.53
N GLY A 219 16.05 8.45 12.75
CA GLY A 219 17.29 8.76 12.02
C GLY A 219 17.56 7.83 10.84
N LYS A 220 16.57 7.10 10.34
CA LYS A 220 16.71 6.13 9.25
C LYS A 220 16.44 6.81 7.91
N HIS A 221 17.21 6.44 6.88
CA HIS A 221 16.87 6.84 5.51
C HIS A 221 15.56 6.19 5.08
N VAL A 222 14.74 6.90 4.31
CA VAL A 222 13.39 6.46 3.96
C VAL A 222 13.23 6.36 2.46
N PHE A 223 12.84 5.18 1.99
CA PHE A 223 12.25 4.98 0.66
C PHE A 223 10.78 4.60 0.85
N VAL A 224 9.86 5.44 0.39
CA VAL A 224 8.42 5.18 0.50
C VAL A 224 7.81 5.05 -0.89
N GLU A 225 6.97 4.03 -1.08
CA GLU A 225 6.17 3.96 -2.30
C GLU A 225 5.19 5.13 -2.39
N LYS A 226 4.82 5.52 -3.60
CA LYS A 226 3.86 6.61 -3.77
C LYS A 226 2.44 6.18 -3.37
N PRO A 227 1.59 7.12 -2.91
CA PRO A 227 1.88 8.54 -2.62
C PRO A 227 2.66 8.69 -1.31
N LEU A 228 3.27 9.85 -1.07
CA LEU A 228 3.96 10.11 0.20
C LEU A 228 3.02 10.05 1.42
N CYS A 229 1.79 10.53 1.24
CA CYS A 229 0.74 10.66 2.24
C CYS A 229 -0.64 10.74 1.55
N LEU A 230 -1.73 10.70 2.33
CA LEU A 230 -3.10 10.82 1.85
C LEU A 230 -3.71 12.20 2.08
N THR A 231 -3.21 12.98 3.03
CA THR A 231 -3.80 14.28 3.40
C THR A 231 -2.79 15.43 3.40
N HIS A 232 -3.30 16.66 3.38
CA HIS A 232 -2.45 17.85 3.48
C HIS A 232 -1.84 17.98 4.88
N GLU A 233 -2.61 17.59 5.91
CA GLU A 233 -2.17 17.61 7.29
C GLU A 233 -0.98 16.67 7.53
N GLU A 234 -1.02 15.47 6.94
CA GLU A 234 0.08 14.52 6.95
C GLU A 234 1.30 15.06 6.20
N LEU A 235 1.10 15.66 5.02
CA LEU A 235 2.18 16.27 4.26
C LEU A 235 2.87 17.37 5.05
N ASP A 236 2.09 18.28 5.63
CA ASP A 236 2.61 19.38 6.43
C ASP A 236 3.34 18.88 7.69
N GLU A 237 2.92 17.76 8.29
CA GLU A 237 3.68 17.13 9.39
C GLU A 237 5.04 16.60 8.93
N ILE A 238 5.09 15.93 7.78
CA ILE A 238 6.35 15.42 7.19
C ILE A 238 7.28 16.59 6.86
N GLU A 239 6.77 17.65 6.23
CA GLU A 239 7.54 18.85 5.90
C GLU A 239 8.11 19.53 7.14
N ARG A 240 7.29 19.73 8.20
CA ARG A 240 7.75 20.31 9.46
C ARG A 240 8.84 19.48 10.12
N LEU A 241 8.65 18.16 10.19
CA LEU A 241 9.66 17.26 10.75
C LEU A 241 10.95 17.34 9.93
N TYR A 242 10.86 17.23 8.60
CA TYR A 242 12.04 17.24 7.73
C TYR A 242 12.80 18.57 7.82
N ALA A 243 12.10 19.71 7.88
CA ALA A 243 12.72 21.02 8.08
C ALA A 243 13.45 21.11 9.44
N SER A 244 12.87 20.55 10.51
CA SER A 244 13.53 20.51 11.82
C SER A 244 14.82 19.68 11.81
N LEU A 245 14.83 18.56 11.07
CA LEU A 245 15.99 17.69 10.91
C LEU A 245 17.05 18.31 9.99
N LEU A 246 16.63 19.11 9.01
CA LEU A 246 17.54 19.86 8.13
C LEU A 246 18.36 20.89 8.91
N ALA A 247 17.79 21.48 9.96
CA ALA A 247 18.48 22.43 10.84
C ALA A 247 19.43 21.75 11.85
N ALA A 248 19.36 20.42 12.01
CA ALA A 248 20.23 19.70 12.93
C ALA A 248 21.66 19.53 12.38
N PRO A 249 22.71 19.47 13.23
CA PRO A 249 24.10 19.33 12.76
C PRO A 249 24.37 18.08 11.92
N SER A 250 23.62 17.00 12.16
CA SER A 250 23.72 15.75 11.40
C SER A 250 23.04 15.82 10.03
N GLY A 251 22.24 16.86 9.77
CA GLY A 251 21.31 16.93 8.65
C GLY A 251 20.17 15.90 8.76
N PRO A 252 19.25 15.91 7.78
CA PRO A 252 18.13 14.99 7.76
C PRO A 252 18.51 13.65 7.10
N PRO A 253 17.92 12.53 7.51
CA PRO A 253 17.98 11.31 6.71
C PRO A 253 17.37 11.55 5.33
N LEU A 254 17.97 10.98 4.30
CA LEU A 254 17.40 10.95 2.95
C LEU A 254 15.93 10.48 2.94
N LEU A 255 15.06 11.26 2.33
CA LEU A 255 13.68 10.90 2.01
C LEU A 255 13.53 10.72 0.50
N MET A 256 12.98 9.60 0.07
CA MET A 256 12.73 9.30 -1.34
C MET A 256 11.35 8.71 -1.53
N VAL A 257 10.56 9.30 -2.42
CA VAL A 257 9.31 8.71 -2.90
C VAL A 257 9.60 7.86 -4.14
N GLY A 258 8.89 6.74 -4.31
CA GLY A 258 9.00 5.78 -5.41
C GLY A 258 8.65 6.32 -6.80
N PHE A 259 8.95 7.57 -7.13
CA PHE A 259 8.79 8.17 -8.47
C PHE A 259 9.80 7.62 -9.48
N ASN A 260 9.66 6.34 -9.80
CA ASN A 260 10.62 5.58 -10.58
C ASN A 260 10.79 6.04 -12.03
N ARG A 261 9.81 6.76 -12.60
CA ARG A 261 9.80 7.11 -14.03
C ARG A 261 10.95 8.00 -14.45
N ARG A 262 11.39 8.89 -13.57
CA ARG A 262 12.56 9.77 -13.75
C ARG A 262 13.81 8.98 -14.11
N PHE A 263 13.95 7.82 -13.49
CA PHE A 263 15.12 6.95 -13.57
C PHE A 263 15.02 5.93 -14.71
N ALA A 264 13.98 6.00 -15.54
CA ALA A 264 13.88 5.14 -16.70
C ALA A 264 14.93 5.54 -17.75
N PRO A 265 15.61 4.59 -18.40
CA PRO A 265 16.67 4.90 -19.37
C PRO A 265 16.23 5.85 -20.50
N HIS A 266 14.98 5.72 -20.95
CA HIS A 266 14.40 6.63 -21.94
C HIS A 266 14.19 8.04 -21.40
N VAL A 267 13.73 8.18 -20.15
CA VAL A 267 13.48 9.48 -19.53
C VAL A 267 14.79 10.20 -19.23
N GLU A 268 15.81 9.50 -18.74
CA GLU A 268 17.16 10.06 -18.59
C GLU A 268 17.72 10.53 -19.94
N LYS A 269 17.49 9.77 -21.02
CA LYS A 269 17.88 10.20 -22.38
C LYS A 269 17.09 11.42 -22.82
N MET A 270 15.78 11.47 -22.57
CA MET A 270 14.96 12.65 -22.88
C MET A 270 15.44 13.89 -22.13
N LYS A 271 15.73 13.77 -20.83
CA LYS A 271 16.23 14.88 -19.99
C LYS A 271 17.50 15.49 -20.58
N ARG A 272 18.51 14.67 -20.89
CA ARG A 272 19.76 15.12 -21.54
C ARG A 272 19.54 15.77 -22.90
N LEU A 273 18.62 15.25 -23.70
CA LEU A 273 18.30 15.84 -25.01
C LEU A 273 17.62 17.21 -24.89
N LEU A 274 16.80 17.40 -23.86
CA LEU A 274 16.05 18.63 -23.60
C LEU A 274 16.89 19.74 -22.98
N GLU A 275 17.97 19.42 -22.26
CA GLU A 275 18.92 20.41 -21.71
C GLU A 275 19.53 21.31 -22.79
N GLY A 276 19.74 20.78 -24.00
CA GLY A 276 20.26 21.55 -25.14
C GLY A 276 19.22 22.32 -25.94
N VAL A 277 17.95 22.37 -25.49
CA VAL A 277 16.86 23.04 -26.19
C VAL A 277 16.31 24.19 -25.35
N PRO A 278 16.52 25.45 -25.76
CA PRO A 278 16.00 26.62 -25.04
C PRO A 278 14.49 26.79 -25.27
N GLY A 279 13.86 27.53 -24.36
CA GLY A 279 12.45 27.89 -24.43
C GLY A 279 11.48 26.89 -23.78
N PRO A 280 10.20 27.27 -23.67
CA PRO A 280 9.18 26.46 -23.02
C PRO A 280 8.88 25.19 -23.79
N ARG A 281 8.37 24.19 -23.06
CA ARG A 281 8.07 22.85 -23.55
C ARG A 281 6.57 22.58 -23.44
N ALA A 282 6.01 21.86 -24.40
CA ALA A 282 4.67 21.28 -24.27
C ALA A 282 4.80 19.76 -24.05
N LEU A 283 4.33 19.28 -22.91
CA LEU A 283 4.40 17.88 -22.52
C LEU A 283 2.99 17.25 -22.50
N LEU A 284 2.79 16.18 -23.25
CA LEU A 284 1.51 15.47 -23.32
C LEU A 284 1.69 14.02 -22.88
N MET A 285 1.08 13.66 -21.77
CA MET A 285 1.07 12.31 -21.23
C MET A 285 -0.31 11.70 -21.39
N THR A 286 -0.40 10.53 -22.01
CA THR A 286 -1.61 9.71 -22.03
C THR A 286 -1.39 8.43 -21.25
N VAL A 287 -2.31 8.14 -20.33
CA VAL A 287 -2.27 6.98 -19.44
C VAL A 287 -3.57 6.21 -19.60
N ASN A 288 -3.50 5.05 -20.22
CA ASN A 288 -4.58 4.07 -20.25
C ASN A 288 -4.48 3.16 -19.02
N ALA A 289 -4.94 3.66 -17.89
CA ALA A 289 -4.86 3.03 -16.58
C ALA A 289 -5.81 1.82 -16.41
N GLY A 290 -6.81 1.70 -17.30
CA GLY A 290 -7.85 0.66 -17.27
C GLY A 290 -8.78 0.74 -16.06
N ALA A 291 -9.86 -0.05 -16.04
CA ALA A 291 -10.81 -0.05 -14.93
C ALA A 291 -10.30 -0.89 -13.75
N VAL A 292 -10.65 -0.46 -12.54
CA VAL A 292 -10.44 -1.18 -11.27
C VAL A 292 -11.83 -1.43 -10.66
N PRO A 293 -12.09 -2.59 -10.04
CA PRO A 293 -13.35 -2.86 -9.34
C PRO A 293 -13.67 -1.79 -8.29
N ALA A 294 -14.96 -1.47 -8.12
CA ALA A 294 -15.40 -0.39 -7.23
C ALA A 294 -15.08 -0.67 -5.74
N ASP A 295 -15.07 -1.95 -5.35
CA ASP A 295 -14.77 -2.46 -4.01
C ASP A 295 -13.27 -2.57 -3.71
N HIS A 296 -12.40 -2.22 -4.66
CA HIS A 296 -10.97 -2.27 -4.46
C HIS A 296 -10.51 -1.16 -3.49
N TRP A 297 -9.60 -1.47 -2.56
CA TRP A 297 -9.14 -0.55 -1.50
C TRP A 297 -8.61 0.81 -1.99
N VAL A 298 -8.12 0.90 -3.23
CA VAL A 298 -7.65 2.15 -3.86
C VAL A 298 -8.78 3.18 -4.00
N SER A 299 -10.02 2.71 -4.16
CA SER A 299 -11.22 3.54 -4.26
C SER A 299 -11.73 4.01 -2.90
N ASP A 300 -11.28 3.41 -1.80
CA ASP A 300 -11.59 3.89 -0.45
C ASP A 300 -10.81 5.20 -0.21
N PRO A 301 -11.48 6.33 0.06
CA PRO A 301 -10.80 7.60 0.29
C PRO A 301 -9.81 7.57 1.46
N GLU A 302 -10.10 6.79 2.52
CA GLU A 302 -9.30 6.74 3.74
C GLU A 302 -8.11 5.78 3.63
N VAL A 303 -8.17 4.80 2.71
CA VAL A 303 -7.12 3.78 2.54
C VAL A 303 -6.30 4.04 1.28
N GLY A 304 -6.97 4.39 0.19
CA GLY A 304 -6.41 4.49 -1.15
C GLY A 304 -6.22 5.91 -1.67
N GLY A 305 -7.10 6.84 -1.29
CA GLY A 305 -7.07 8.25 -1.75
C GLY A 305 -7.42 8.44 -3.23
N GLY A 306 -7.91 7.40 -3.91
CA GLY A 306 -8.20 7.43 -5.35
C GLY A 306 -6.94 7.31 -6.23
N ARG A 307 -7.15 7.20 -7.54
CA ARG A 307 -6.07 6.89 -8.48
C ARG A 307 -5.29 8.11 -8.94
N ILE A 308 -5.85 9.31 -8.80
CA ILE A 308 -5.10 10.54 -9.08
C ILE A 308 -3.93 10.66 -8.09
N LEU A 309 -4.22 10.56 -6.79
CA LEU A 309 -3.19 10.57 -5.75
C LEU A 309 -2.33 9.30 -5.81
N GLY A 310 -2.96 8.14 -5.94
CA GLY A 310 -2.29 6.85 -5.86
C GLY A 310 -1.50 6.42 -7.10
N GLU A 311 -1.73 7.00 -8.29
CA GLU A 311 -1.05 6.57 -9.52
C GLU A 311 -0.69 7.76 -10.43
N ALA A 312 -1.58 8.75 -10.58
CA ALA A 312 -1.31 9.88 -11.48
C ALA A 312 -0.18 10.80 -10.99
N CYS A 313 0.13 10.79 -9.68
CA CYS A 313 1.28 11.47 -9.09
C CYS A 313 2.62 11.10 -9.76
N HIS A 314 2.78 9.88 -10.28
CA HIS A 314 3.96 9.50 -11.06
C HIS A 314 4.14 10.36 -12.32
N PHE A 315 3.04 10.76 -12.94
CA PHE A 315 3.07 11.50 -14.20
C PHE A 315 3.18 12.99 -13.94
N ILE A 316 2.60 13.50 -12.85
CA ILE A 316 2.85 14.86 -12.36
C ILE A 316 4.35 15.03 -12.09
N ASP A 317 4.97 14.10 -11.35
CA ASP A 317 6.41 14.08 -11.13
C ASP A 317 7.21 14.03 -12.44
N LEU A 318 6.85 13.11 -13.35
CA LEU A 318 7.57 12.95 -14.61
C LEU A 318 7.54 14.23 -15.46
N LEU A 319 6.39 14.91 -15.54
CA LEU A 319 6.29 16.16 -16.27
C LEU A 319 7.09 17.27 -15.58
N ARG A 320 7.04 17.37 -14.25
CA ARG A 320 7.87 18.32 -13.48
C ARG A 320 9.35 18.07 -13.68
N HIS A 321 9.78 16.81 -13.68
CA HIS A 321 11.16 16.41 -13.93
C HIS A 321 11.64 16.84 -15.33
N LEU A 322 10.82 16.62 -16.35
CA LEU A 322 11.16 16.93 -17.74
C LEU A 322 10.96 18.40 -18.11
N ALA A 323 10.08 19.14 -17.45
CA ALA A 323 10.04 20.59 -17.51
C ALA A 323 11.31 21.17 -16.86
N GLY A 324 11.69 20.66 -15.69
CA GLY A 324 12.83 21.18 -14.92
C GLY A 324 12.54 22.51 -14.25
N ALA A 325 11.27 22.86 -14.09
CA ALA A 325 10.78 24.08 -13.45
C ALA A 325 9.64 23.73 -12.48
N ARG A 326 9.41 24.60 -11.49
CA ARG A 326 8.33 24.47 -10.50
C ARG A 326 6.95 24.58 -11.14
N ILE A 327 5.97 23.87 -10.60
CA ILE A 327 4.56 23.92 -11.00
C ILE A 327 3.94 25.17 -10.35
N GLU A 328 3.45 26.10 -11.16
CA GLU A 328 2.80 27.32 -10.67
C GLU A 328 1.27 27.22 -10.67
N ARG A 329 0.71 26.62 -11.73
CA ARG A 329 -0.74 26.46 -11.86
C ARG A 329 -1.08 25.03 -12.22
N ARG A 330 -2.25 24.60 -11.75
CA ARG A 330 -2.75 23.24 -11.89
C ARG A 330 -4.27 23.27 -11.97
N SER A 331 -4.85 22.41 -12.80
CA SER A 331 -6.29 22.23 -12.90
C SER A 331 -6.63 20.79 -13.27
N ARG A 332 -7.85 20.35 -12.93
CA ARG A 332 -8.38 19.02 -13.21
C ARG A 332 -9.72 19.12 -13.90
N PHE A 333 -9.89 18.32 -14.95
CA PHE A 333 -11.14 18.13 -15.66
C PHE A 333 -11.46 16.64 -15.67
N ALA A 334 -12.37 16.20 -14.81
CA ALA A 334 -12.74 14.80 -14.71
C ALA A 334 -13.82 14.42 -15.73
N LEU A 335 -13.77 13.18 -16.21
CA LEU A 335 -14.90 12.55 -16.87
C LEU A 335 -16.03 12.37 -15.84
N GLU A 336 -17.28 12.53 -16.27
CA GLU A 336 -18.45 12.24 -15.45
C GLU A 336 -18.54 10.72 -15.20
N ALA A 337 -17.92 10.27 -14.11
CA ALA A 337 -17.90 8.88 -13.69
C ALA A 337 -17.89 8.81 -12.15
N PRO A 338 -18.42 7.73 -11.53
CA PRO A 338 -18.58 7.65 -10.07
C PRO A 338 -17.29 7.87 -9.26
N SER A 339 -16.13 7.41 -9.75
CA SER A 339 -14.87 7.61 -9.05
C SER A 339 -14.22 8.98 -9.30
N GLY A 340 -14.55 9.64 -10.42
CA GLY A 340 -13.87 10.82 -10.91
C GLY A 340 -12.40 10.59 -11.31
N ASP A 341 -11.89 9.36 -11.26
CA ASP A 341 -10.47 9.08 -11.48
C ASP A 341 -10.03 9.27 -12.93
N ALA A 342 -10.92 9.11 -13.89
CA ALA A 342 -10.63 9.45 -15.28
C ALA A 342 -10.64 10.98 -15.42
N ALA A 343 -9.49 11.59 -15.70
CA ALA A 343 -9.38 13.04 -15.75
C ALA A 343 -8.24 13.52 -16.66
N SER A 344 -8.36 14.75 -17.14
CA SER A 344 -7.27 15.53 -17.70
C SER A 344 -6.73 16.46 -16.63
N LEU A 345 -5.44 16.35 -16.32
CA LEU A 345 -4.73 17.23 -15.40
C LEU A 345 -3.89 18.20 -16.23
N GLN A 346 -4.03 19.50 -16.02
CA GLN A 346 -3.20 20.51 -16.69
C GLN A 346 -2.27 21.15 -15.68
N LEU A 347 -1.02 21.37 -16.09
CA LEU A 347 0.07 21.95 -15.31
C LEU A 347 0.69 23.10 -16.10
N VAL A 348 0.96 24.22 -15.43
CA VAL A 348 1.77 25.32 -15.97
C VAL A 348 3.00 25.47 -15.09
N PHE A 349 4.17 25.50 -15.72
CA PHE A 349 5.46 25.61 -15.05
C PHE A 349 6.02 27.03 -15.10
N ALA A 350 6.91 27.36 -14.18
CA ALA A 350 7.45 28.72 -14.03
C ALA A 350 8.32 29.19 -15.22
N ASP A 351 8.82 28.29 -16.05
CA ASP A 351 9.55 28.60 -17.29
C ASP A 351 8.61 28.86 -18.48
N GLY A 352 7.30 28.85 -18.26
CA GLY A 352 6.27 28.94 -19.29
C GLY A 352 5.94 27.62 -19.97
N SER A 353 6.58 26.51 -19.60
CA SER A 353 6.22 25.18 -20.09
C SER A 353 4.80 24.82 -19.65
N ILE A 354 4.14 23.96 -20.43
CA ILE A 354 2.82 23.41 -20.12
C ILE A 354 2.86 21.88 -20.17
N GLY A 355 2.11 21.24 -19.29
CA GLY A 355 1.99 19.80 -19.20
C GLY A 355 0.55 19.36 -19.09
N THR A 356 0.15 18.34 -19.83
CA THR A 356 -1.17 17.72 -19.70
C THR A 356 -1.02 16.22 -19.46
N VAL A 357 -1.69 15.71 -18.44
CA VAL A 357 -1.84 14.27 -18.17
C VAL A 357 -3.28 13.88 -18.43
N HIS A 358 -3.54 13.14 -19.50
CA HIS A 358 -4.78 12.43 -19.72
C HIS A 358 -4.72 11.08 -19.01
N TYR A 359 -5.28 11.02 -17.81
CA TYR A 359 -5.38 9.81 -17.02
C TYR A 359 -6.73 9.14 -17.24
N LEU A 360 -6.76 8.01 -17.94
CA LEU A 360 -7.97 7.40 -18.47
C LEU A 360 -8.17 5.99 -17.89
N THR A 361 -9.35 5.72 -17.34
CA THR A 361 -9.69 4.41 -16.76
C THR A 361 -10.67 3.60 -17.62
N ASN A 362 -11.19 4.18 -18.70
CA ASN A 362 -12.20 3.59 -19.58
C ASN A 362 -11.62 2.93 -20.86
N GLY A 363 -10.30 2.91 -21.02
CA GLY A 363 -9.65 2.32 -22.19
C GLY A 363 -9.44 0.80 -22.10
N SER A 364 -9.30 0.16 -23.27
CA SER A 364 -9.05 -1.29 -23.38
C SER A 364 -7.64 -1.66 -22.95
N ARG A 365 -7.47 -2.77 -22.22
CA ARG A 365 -6.15 -3.32 -21.83
C ARG A 365 -5.28 -3.76 -23.01
N ARG A 366 -5.84 -3.87 -24.22
CA ARG A 366 -5.08 -4.15 -25.46
C ARG A 366 -4.29 -2.93 -25.95
N PHE A 367 -4.68 -1.72 -25.55
CA PHE A 367 -3.98 -0.50 -25.90
C PHE A 367 -2.79 -0.27 -24.93
N PRO A 368 -1.62 0.18 -25.40
CA PRO A 368 -0.46 0.46 -24.55
C PRO A 368 -0.80 1.40 -23.39
N LYS A 369 -0.18 1.14 -22.23
CA LYS A 369 -0.55 1.83 -20.99
C LYS A 369 -0.18 3.32 -21.01
N GLU A 370 1.00 3.65 -21.53
CA GLU A 370 1.61 4.97 -21.31
C GLU A 370 2.26 5.50 -22.58
N ARG A 371 1.96 6.74 -22.93
CA ARG A 371 2.61 7.48 -24.01
C ARG A 371 2.91 8.90 -23.55
N LEU A 372 4.14 9.35 -23.79
CA LEU A 372 4.58 10.71 -23.49
C LEU A 372 5.13 11.35 -24.76
N GLU A 373 4.69 12.57 -25.05
CA GLU A 373 5.19 13.40 -26.13
C GLU A 373 5.68 14.74 -25.57
N VAL A 374 6.85 15.17 -26.00
CA VAL A 374 7.45 16.46 -25.59
C VAL A 374 7.82 17.25 -26.82
N PHE A 375 7.23 18.42 -26.98
CA PHE A 375 7.50 19.38 -28.04
C PHE A 375 8.37 20.51 -27.47
N ALA A 376 9.51 20.78 -28.12
CA ALA A 376 10.43 21.83 -27.70
C ALA A 376 11.25 22.33 -28.90
N GLY A 377 11.24 23.65 -29.16
CA GLY A 377 12.12 24.28 -30.16
C GLY A 377 12.06 23.69 -31.57
N GLY A 378 10.86 23.35 -32.07
CA GLY A 378 10.66 22.72 -33.38
C GLY A 378 10.99 21.22 -33.45
N ARG A 379 11.22 20.59 -32.29
CA ARG A 379 11.60 19.17 -32.18
C ARG A 379 10.60 18.42 -31.30
N VAL A 380 10.49 17.11 -31.51
CA VAL A 380 9.56 16.24 -30.75
C VAL A 380 10.25 14.98 -30.26
N LEU A 381 10.04 14.65 -28.99
CA LEU A 381 10.36 13.34 -28.42
C LEU A 381 9.07 12.59 -28.12
N GLN A 382 8.97 11.35 -28.59
CA GLN A 382 7.84 10.47 -28.33
C GLN A 382 8.31 9.18 -27.66
N LEU A 383 7.86 8.98 -26.42
CA LEU A 383 8.09 7.77 -25.63
C LEU A 383 6.82 6.93 -25.60
N ASP A 384 6.92 5.72 -26.15
CA ASP A 384 5.86 4.71 -26.14
C ASP A 384 6.21 3.61 -25.13
N ASN A 385 5.41 3.60 -24.05
CA ASN A 385 5.30 2.58 -23.03
C ASN A 385 6.65 2.11 -22.47
N PHE A 386 7.62 3.03 -22.33
CA PHE A 386 8.95 2.74 -21.79
C PHE A 386 9.68 1.61 -22.53
N ARG A 387 9.38 1.47 -23.83
CA ARG A 387 9.97 0.48 -24.73
C ARG A 387 10.64 1.13 -25.93
N ARG A 388 10.06 2.21 -26.44
CA ARG A 388 10.51 2.90 -27.65
C ARG A 388 10.48 4.41 -27.42
N LEU A 389 11.62 5.06 -27.62
CA LEU A 389 11.73 6.51 -27.72
C LEU A 389 12.07 6.87 -29.16
N ARG A 390 11.40 7.87 -29.72
CA ARG A 390 11.66 8.41 -31.06
C ARG A 390 11.89 9.92 -30.96
N GLY A 391 12.83 10.42 -31.75
CA GLY A 391 13.07 11.84 -31.95
C GLY A 391 12.67 12.26 -33.36
N TYR A 392 12.00 13.40 -33.46
CA TYR A 392 11.62 14.04 -34.71
C TYR A 392 12.24 15.45 -34.72
N GLY A 393 12.96 15.79 -35.79
CA GLY A 393 13.71 17.04 -35.86
C GLY A 393 14.87 17.13 -34.84
N TRP A 394 15.37 16.00 -34.33
CA TRP A 394 16.46 15.97 -33.33
C TRP A 394 17.81 15.63 -33.99
N PRO A 395 18.74 16.60 -34.13
CA PRO A 395 20.07 16.31 -34.65
C PRO A 395 20.79 15.27 -33.78
N GLY A 396 21.38 14.25 -34.41
CA GLY A 396 22.13 13.20 -33.70
C GLY A 396 21.27 12.20 -32.90
N PHE A 397 19.94 12.28 -32.96
CA PHE A 397 19.06 11.32 -32.28
C PHE A 397 17.78 11.03 -33.05
N SER A 398 17.56 9.77 -33.42
CA SER A 398 16.34 9.34 -34.12
C SER A 398 15.49 8.36 -33.31
N ARG A 399 16.11 7.38 -32.63
CA ARG A 399 15.39 6.36 -31.86
C ARG A 399 16.23 5.68 -30.77
N MET A 400 15.56 5.17 -29.76
CA MET A 400 16.12 4.26 -28.74
C MET A 400 15.08 3.19 -28.39
N ARG A 401 15.45 1.91 -28.52
CA ARG A 401 14.57 0.77 -28.21
C ARG A 401 15.18 -0.10 -27.12
N LEU A 402 14.38 -0.46 -26.12
CA LEU A 402 14.75 -1.47 -25.12
C LEU A 402 14.13 -2.82 -25.48
N TRP A 403 14.84 -3.90 -25.12
CA TRP A 403 14.35 -5.26 -25.34
C TRP A 403 13.18 -5.61 -24.42
N ARG A 404 13.23 -5.13 -23.17
CA ARG A 404 12.14 -5.22 -22.19
C ARG A 404 11.70 -3.82 -21.81
N GLN A 405 10.47 -3.71 -21.32
CA GLN A 405 10.00 -2.47 -20.71
C GLN A 405 10.82 -2.19 -19.47
N ASP A 406 11.35 -0.97 -19.36
CA ASP A 406 12.06 -0.51 -18.17
C ASP A 406 11.51 0.83 -17.73
N LYS A 407 10.80 0.82 -16.61
CA LYS A 407 10.15 2.00 -16.03
C LYS A 407 11.04 2.66 -14.98
N GLY A 408 12.28 2.22 -14.80
CA GLY A 408 13.27 2.84 -13.93
C GLY A 408 13.28 2.34 -12.49
N GLN A 409 12.53 1.29 -12.10
CA GLN A 409 12.51 0.85 -10.69
C GLN A 409 13.88 0.46 -10.15
N ARG A 410 14.67 -0.30 -10.94
CA ARG A 410 16.03 -0.70 -10.53
C ARG A 410 16.97 0.48 -10.42
N SER A 411 16.91 1.40 -11.38
CA SER A 411 17.73 2.63 -11.38
C SER A 411 17.36 3.54 -10.21
N CYS A 412 16.06 3.68 -9.93
CA CYS A 412 15.51 4.43 -8.79
C CYS A 412 16.06 3.90 -7.46
N VAL A 413 15.94 2.59 -7.21
CA VAL A 413 16.48 1.95 -6.00
C VAL A 413 18.01 2.06 -5.92
N ARG A 414 18.71 1.86 -7.04
CA ARG A 414 20.18 1.99 -7.09
C ARG A 414 20.63 3.41 -6.76
N ALA A 415 19.93 4.43 -7.27
CA ALA A 415 20.24 5.82 -6.97
C ALA A 415 20.06 6.11 -5.47
N PHE A 416 18.98 5.61 -4.86
CA PHE A 416 18.75 5.71 -3.41
C PHE A 416 19.88 5.07 -2.60
N LEU A 417 20.20 3.79 -2.85
CA LEU A 417 21.25 3.09 -2.10
C LEU A 417 22.64 3.69 -2.31
N THR A 418 22.91 4.22 -3.50
CA THR A 418 24.18 4.92 -3.77
C THR A 418 24.29 6.19 -2.93
N ALA A 419 23.20 6.97 -2.81
CA ALA A 419 23.17 8.17 -1.98
C ALA A 419 23.30 7.83 -0.48
N VAL A 420 22.63 6.76 -0.01
CA VAL A 420 22.77 6.24 1.35
C VAL A 420 24.21 5.83 1.65
N ALA A 421 24.86 5.08 0.76
CA ALA A 421 26.20 4.55 0.99
C ALA A 421 27.30 5.61 0.93
N ARG A 422 27.19 6.60 0.02
CA ARG A 422 28.24 7.61 -0.19
C ARG A 422 28.11 8.83 0.70
N GLY A 423 26.91 9.10 1.23
CA GLY A 423 26.56 10.42 1.73
C GLY A 423 26.43 11.42 0.57
N GLY A 424 25.37 12.21 0.56
CA GLY A 424 25.11 13.17 -0.51
C GLY A 424 23.66 13.65 -0.53
N PRO A 425 23.31 14.53 -1.49
CA PRO A 425 21.93 14.99 -1.62
C PRO A 425 21.01 13.84 -2.04
N PRO A 426 19.71 13.92 -1.72
CA PRO A 426 18.74 12.93 -2.17
C PRO A 426 18.67 12.90 -3.71
N PRO A 427 18.49 11.72 -4.34
CA PRO A 427 18.41 11.59 -5.80
C PRO A 427 17.27 12.40 -6.45
N VAL A 428 16.26 12.75 -5.66
CA VAL A 428 15.21 13.71 -6.01
C VAL A 428 15.25 14.81 -4.95
N PRO A 429 15.36 16.09 -5.33
CA PRO A 429 15.31 17.18 -4.36
C PRO A 429 14.01 17.11 -3.55
N VAL A 430 14.12 17.31 -2.24
CA VAL A 430 12.99 17.10 -1.32
C VAL A 430 11.86 18.10 -1.61
N GLU A 431 12.21 19.30 -2.07
CA GLU A 431 11.27 20.34 -2.48
C GLU A 431 10.41 19.88 -3.66
N GLU A 432 10.98 19.09 -4.59
CA GLU A 432 10.23 18.49 -5.69
C GLU A 432 9.28 17.40 -5.18
N LEU A 433 9.68 16.62 -4.18
CA LEU A 433 8.83 15.59 -3.59
C LEU A 433 7.60 16.21 -2.90
N PHE A 434 7.82 17.27 -2.14
CA PHE A 434 6.77 18.01 -1.45
C PHE A 434 5.86 18.76 -2.42
N GLU A 435 6.43 19.48 -3.40
CA GLU A 435 5.67 20.13 -4.47
C GLU A 435 4.75 19.14 -5.20
N VAL A 436 5.29 18.01 -5.68
CA VAL A 436 4.51 17.01 -6.41
C VAL A 436 3.44 16.39 -5.52
N SER A 437 3.77 16.09 -4.26
CA SER A 437 2.80 15.51 -3.32
C SER A 437 1.64 16.48 -3.06
N ARG A 438 1.94 17.75 -2.82
CA ARG A 438 0.94 18.81 -2.63
C ARG A 438 0.06 18.98 -3.85
N VAL A 439 0.66 19.09 -5.04
CA VAL A 439 -0.09 19.20 -6.31
C VAL A 439 -0.97 17.97 -6.54
N ALA A 440 -0.47 16.76 -6.23
CA ALA A 440 -1.25 15.54 -6.36
C ALA A 440 -2.45 15.50 -5.40
N LEU A 441 -2.28 15.95 -4.15
CA LEU A 441 -3.37 16.06 -3.16
C LEU A 441 -4.45 17.05 -3.62
N GLU A 442 -4.04 18.24 -4.08
CA GLU A 442 -4.95 19.26 -4.58
C GLU A 442 -5.73 18.79 -5.82
N LEU A 443 -5.05 18.12 -6.75
CA LEU A 443 -5.69 17.56 -7.94
C LEU A 443 -6.55 16.34 -7.61
N ALA A 444 -6.23 15.56 -6.58
CA ALA A 444 -7.05 14.43 -6.13
C ALA A 444 -8.33 14.91 -5.42
N GLY A 445 -8.24 16.05 -4.72
CA GLY A 445 -9.36 16.72 -4.07
C GLY A 445 -10.56 16.85 -5.00
N ARG A 446 -11.71 16.36 -4.56
CA ARG A 446 -12.99 16.67 -5.21
C ARG A 446 -13.26 18.13 -4.90
N GLY A 447 -13.24 19.00 -5.90
CA GLY A 447 -13.42 20.43 -5.70
C GLY A 447 -14.58 20.74 -4.75
N ARG A 448 -14.37 21.66 -3.81
CA ARG A 448 -15.47 22.40 -3.19
C ARG A 448 -16.24 23.06 -4.32
N GLY A 449 -17.40 22.52 -4.67
CA GLY A 449 -18.16 23.01 -5.82
C GLY A 449 -19.21 22.04 -6.33
N ARG A 450 -20.15 21.63 -5.47
CA ARG A 450 -21.54 21.58 -5.90
C ARG A 450 -22.15 22.93 -5.48
N PRO A 451 -22.72 23.73 -6.39
CA PRO A 451 -23.79 24.62 -5.95
C PRO A 451 -24.87 23.71 -5.37
N GLU A 452 -25.25 23.97 -4.13
CA GLU A 452 -26.52 23.47 -3.62
C GLU A 452 -27.60 23.99 -4.58
N GLY A 453 -28.28 23.05 -5.23
CA GLY A 453 -29.46 23.33 -6.05
C GLY A 453 -30.71 23.16 -5.24
#